data_AF-A0A382I614-F1
#
_entry.id   AF-A0A382I614-F1
#
_cell.length_a   1.000
_cell.length_b   1.000
_cell.length_c   1.000
_cell.angle_alpha   90.00
_cell.angle_beta   90.00
_cell.angle_gamma   90.00
#
_symmetry.space_group_name_H-M   'P 1'
#
loop_
_entity.id
_entity.type
_entity.pdbx_description
1 polymer ?
#
loop_
_entity_poly.entity_id
_entity_poly.type
_entity_poly.pdbx_seq_one_letter_code
_entity_poly.pdbx_strand_id
1 'polypeptide(L)'
;FVCLSVAELDIQKRSVRVSNAGCPYPCHYRAESGAIEEVELDAYPLAVREDIEYEVRDIQFASGDRLVMFSDGLVEAQAVTGEMRGFERVHEIIRQGCLAGLSSRALIDFITDQVHEFTGDRSSGDDLTCLVLHAL
;
A
#
# COMPACT_ATOMS: atom_id res chain seq x y z
N PHE A 1 15.62 15.40 -1.56
CA PHE A 1 14.86 14.34 -2.26
C PHE A 1 13.63 14.00 -1.43
N VAL A 2 12.62 13.37 -2.04
CA VAL A 2 11.39 12.93 -1.34
C VAL A 2 10.83 11.69 -2.03
N CYS A 3 10.27 10.75 -1.26
CA CYS A 3 9.56 9.63 -1.83
C CYS A 3 8.13 10.04 -2.21
N LEU A 4 7.64 9.57 -3.36
CA LEU A 4 6.28 9.84 -3.83
C LEU A 4 5.65 8.55 -4.36
N SER A 5 4.38 8.35 -4.03
CA SER A 5 3.53 7.37 -4.71
C SER A 5 2.25 8.08 -5.15
N VAL A 6 1.86 7.92 -6.41
CA VAL A 6 0.70 8.63 -6.99
C VAL A 6 -0.15 7.67 -7.80
N ALA A 7 -1.47 7.83 -7.69
CA ALA A 7 -2.45 7.08 -8.44
C ALA A 7 -3.49 8.03 -9.06
N GLU A 8 -3.77 7.85 -10.35
CA GLU A 8 -4.79 8.56 -11.12
C GLU A 8 -5.91 7.55 -11.48
N LEU A 9 -7.12 7.76 -10.98
CA LEU A 9 -8.28 6.92 -11.28
C LEU A 9 -9.05 7.45 -12.49
N ASP A 10 -9.15 6.63 -13.54
CA ASP A 10 -10.08 6.84 -14.65
C ASP A 10 -11.40 6.08 -14.35
N ILE A 11 -12.40 6.81 -13.90
CA ILE A 11 -13.70 6.25 -13.49
C ILE A 11 -14.46 5.68 -14.70
N GLN A 12 -14.29 6.25 -15.89
CA GLN A 12 -15.01 5.81 -17.09
C GLN A 12 -14.43 4.50 -17.61
N LYS A 13 -13.10 4.39 -17.64
CA LYS A 13 -12.40 3.17 -18.09
C LYS A 13 -12.26 2.12 -16.99
N ARG A 14 -12.53 2.49 -15.74
CA ARG A 14 -12.30 1.64 -14.55
C ARG A 14 -10.87 1.14 -14.50
N SER A 15 -9.93 2.07 -14.68
CA SER A 15 -8.51 1.79 -14.62
C SER A 15 -7.82 2.80 -13.70
N VAL A 16 -6.69 2.41 -13.15
CA VAL A 16 -5.84 3.29 -12.36
C VAL A 16 -4.47 3.35 -13.01
N ARG A 17 -3.92 4.55 -13.14
CA ARG A 17 -2.54 4.77 -13.55
C ARG A 17 -1.72 5.06 -12.32
N VAL A 18 -0.67 4.30 -12.10
CA VAL A 18 0.13 4.38 -10.87
C VAL A 18 1.58 4.63 -11.22
N SER A 19 2.23 5.50 -10.46
CA SER A 19 3.67 5.72 -10.52
C SER A 19 4.23 5.81 -9.10
N ASN A 20 5.48 5.38 -8.95
CA ASN A 20 6.17 5.35 -7.67
C ASN A 20 7.57 5.96 -7.85
N ALA A 21 8.03 6.66 -6.84
CA ALA A 21 9.33 7.28 -6.73
C ALA A 21 9.88 7.00 -5.32
N GLY A 22 10.21 5.74 -5.02
CA GLY A 22 10.89 5.34 -3.79
C GLY A 22 10.01 5.07 -2.56
N CYS A 23 8.70 4.97 -2.70
CA CYS A 23 7.80 4.43 -1.66
C CYS A 23 7.67 2.90 -1.81
N PRO A 24 7.18 2.16 -0.79
CA PRO A 24 6.72 0.79 -0.94
C PRO A 24 5.78 0.61 -2.14
N TYR A 25 5.81 -0.55 -2.80
CA TYR A 25 4.95 -0.79 -3.95
C TYR A 25 3.47 -0.81 -3.53
N PRO A 26 2.58 -0.19 -4.33
CA PRO A 26 1.15 -0.29 -4.10
C PRO A 26 0.68 -1.75 -4.20
N CYS A 27 -0.17 -2.18 -3.28
CA CYS A 27 -0.79 -3.50 -3.30
C CYS A 27 -2.12 -3.46 -4.05
N HIS A 28 -2.24 -4.21 -5.14
CA HIS A 28 -3.50 -4.45 -5.86
C HIS A 28 -4.13 -5.75 -5.37
N TYR A 29 -5.25 -5.64 -4.67
CA TYR A 29 -6.13 -6.76 -4.35
C TYR A 29 -7.16 -6.95 -5.47
N ARG A 30 -7.23 -8.17 -6.00
CA ARG A 30 -8.19 -8.58 -7.03
C ARG A 30 -9.36 -9.34 -6.42
N ALA A 31 -10.55 -8.77 -6.45
CA ALA A 31 -11.72 -9.35 -5.80
C ALA A 31 -12.14 -10.70 -6.40
N GLU A 32 -11.98 -10.89 -7.71
CA GLU A 32 -12.35 -12.13 -8.41
C GLU A 32 -11.57 -13.35 -7.88
N SER A 33 -10.28 -13.18 -7.62
CA SER A 33 -9.39 -14.27 -7.19
C SER A 33 -9.09 -14.27 -5.69
N GLY A 34 -9.32 -13.15 -5.01
CA GLY A 34 -8.87 -12.93 -3.64
C GLY A 34 -7.34 -12.78 -3.50
N ALA A 35 -6.62 -12.66 -4.63
CA ALA A 35 -5.19 -12.47 -4.64
C ALA A 35 -4.81 -11.01 -4.33
N ILE A 36 -3.63 -10.83 -3.73
CA ILE A 36 -2.99 -9.53 -3.55
C ILE A 36 -1.63 -9.59 -4.25
N GLU A 37 -1.31 -8.55 -5.01
CA GLU A 37 -0.05 -8.44 -5.75
C GLU A 37 0.52 -7.03 -5.63
N GLU A 38 1.84 -6.91 -5.62
CA GLU A 38 2.51 -5.62 -5.68
C GLU A 38 2.52 -5.11 -7.13
N VAL A 39 2.22 -3.82 -7.30
CA VAL A 39 2.43 -3.10 -8.56
C VAL A 39 3.88 -2.63 -8.59
N GLU A 40 4.77 -3.50 -9.08
CA GLU A 40 6.20 -3.24 -9.18
C GLU A 40 6.48 -2.02 -10.08
N LEU A 41 7.07 -0.99 -9.47
CA LEU A 41 7.35 0.33 -10.05
C LEU A 41 8.69 0.81 -9.50
N ASP A 42 9.77 0.21 -9.99
CA ASP A 42 11.13 0.52 -9.54
C ASP A 42 11.55 1.93 -9.91
N ALA A 43 11.80 2.76 -8.89
CA ALA A 43 12.28 4.11 -9.12
C ALA A 43 13.02 4.68 -7.91
N TYR A 44 13.97 5.57 -8.20
CA TYR A 44 14.63 6.37 -7.16
C TYR A 44 13.71 7.48 -6.63
N PRO A 45 13.86 7.91 -5.37
CA PRO A 45 13.17 9.08 -4.86
C PRO A 45 13.35 10.33 -5.73
N LEU A 46 12.34 11.22 -5.71
CA LEU A 46 12.36 12.46 -6.47
C LEU A 46 13.58 13.32 -6.11
N ALA A 47 14.19 13.95 -7.12
CA ALA A 47 15.36 14.82 -6.99
C ALA A 47 16.62 14.14 -6.43
N VAL A 48 16.73 12.81 -6.54
CA VAL A 48 17.98 12.06 -6.27
C VAL A 48 18.96 12.17 -7.44
N ARG A 49 18.46 12.19 -8.68
CA ARG A 49 19.22 12.43 -9.92
C ARG A 49 18.37 13.26 -10.88
N GLU A 50 19.02 13.98 -11.78
CA GLU A 50 18.35 14.87 -12.74
C GLU A 50 17.66 14.09 -13.87
N ASP A 51 18.23 12.96 -14.31
CA ASP A 51 17.76 12.18 -15.45
C ASP A 51 17.06 10.87 -15.02
N ILE A 52 16.06 10.95 -14.14
CA ILE A 52 15.21 9.78 -13.79
C ILE A 52 13.89 9.88 -14.54
N GLU A 53 13.59 8.85 -15.33
CA GLU A 53 12.26 8.62 -15.87
C GLU A 53 11.47 7.71 -14.91
N TYR A 54 10.25 8.10 -14.60
CA TYR A 54 9.36 7.36 -13.69
C TYR A 54 8.39 6.53 -14.51
N GLU A 55 8.41 5.22 -14.29
CA GLU A 55 7.46 4.33 -14.95
C GLU A 55 6.03 4.62 -14.50
N VAL A 56 5.09 4.46 -15.43
CA VAL A 56 3.65 4.49 -15.15
C VAL A 56 3.08 3.14 -15.54
N ARG A 57 2.39 2.49 -14.61
CA ARG A 57 1.65 1.25 -14.84
C ARG A 57 0.16 1.53 -14.89
N ASP A 58 -0.48 1.05 -15.94
CA ASP A 58 -1.95 1.00 -16.05
C ASP A 58 -2.44 -0.33 -15.46
N ILE A 59 -3.30 -0.25 -14.45
CA ILE A 59 -3.97 -1.42 -13.85
C ILE A 59 -5.46 -1.38 -14.18
N GLN A 60 -6.00 -2.53 -14.59
CA GLN A 60 -7.44 -2.70 -14.66
C GLN A 60 -7.99 -2.76 -13.23
N PHE A 61 -9.06 -2.01 -12.98
CA PHE A 61 -9.60 -1.82 -11.63
C PHE A 61 -11.07 -2.21 -11.60
N ALA A 62 -11.31 -3.53 -11.51
CA ALA A 62 -12.64 -4.12 -11.59
C ALA A 62 -13.43 -3.89 -10.29
N SER A 63 -14.77 -4.01 -10.34
CA SER A 63 -15.61 -3.86 -9.14
C SER A 63 -15.18 -4.85 -8.05
N GLY A 64 -15.05 -4.34 -6.82
CA GLY A 64 -14.52 -5.04 -5.66
C GLY A 64 -13.01 -4.93 -5.48
N ASP A 65 -12.25 -4.59 -6.52
CA ASP A 65 -10.79 -4.46 -6.42
C ASP A 65 -10.39 -3.32 -5.48
N ARG A 66 -9.21 -3.47 -4.86
CA ARG A 66 -8.65 -2.45 -3.98
C ARG A 66 -7.20 -2.18 -4.35
N LEU A 67 -6.83 -0.90 -4.34
CA LEU A 67 -5.45 -0.46 -4.42
C LEU A 67 -5.09 0.14 -3.06
N VAL A 68 -4.08 -0.42 -2.41
CA VAL A 68 -3.60 0.02 -1.10
C VAL A 68 -2.19 0.57 -1.24
N MET A 69 -2.00 1.82 -0.85
CA MET A 69 -0.71 2.53 -0.89
C MET A 69 -0.35 2.94 0.53
N PHE A 70 0.91 2.82 0.91
CA PHE A 70 1.35 3.09 2.28
C PHE A 70 2.81 3.59 2.33
N SER A 71 3.16 4.26 3.41
CA SER A 71 4.55 4.59 3.73
C SER A 71 5.29 3.39 4.33
N ASP A 72 6.62 3.43 4.27
CA ASP A 72 7.54 2.48 4.88
C ASP A 72 7.34 2.29 6.38
N GLY A 73 6.85 3.30 7.11
CA GLY A 73 6.47 3.16 8.52
C GLY A 73 5.52 2.00 8.84
N LEU A 74 4.75 1.51 7.85
CA LEU A 74 3.92 0.31 8.00
C LEU A 74 4.73 -1.01 7.97
N VAL A 75 5.78 -1.05 7.16
CA VAL A 75 6.67 -2.21 6.95
C VAL A 75 7.76 -2.25 8.02
N GLU A 76 8.30 -1.09 8.36
CA GLU A 76 9.42 -0.91 9.29
C GLU A 76 8.99 -0.91 10.75
N ALA A 77 7.68 -0.86 11.05
CA ALA A 77 7.15 -0.99 12.40
C ALA A 77 7.77 -2.18 13.13
N GLN A 78 8.29 -1.95 14.34
CA GLN A 78 9.08 -2.94 15.08
C GLN A 78 8.30 -3.53 16.25
N ALA A 79 8.36 -4.85 16.40
CA ALA A 79 7.91 -5.53 17.60
C ALA A 79 8.82 -5.20 18.79
N VAL A 80 8.39 -5.59 20.00
CA VAL A 80 9.19 -5.44 21.24
C VAL A 80 10.56 -6.13 21.14
N THR A 81 10.65 -7.21 20.35
CA THR A 81 11.89 -7.94 20.05
C THR A 81 12.85 -7.18 19.14
N GLY A 82 12.41 -6.08 18.51
CA GLY A 82 13.13 -5.36 17.46
C GLY A 82 12.95 -5.95 16.06
N GLU A 83 12.14 -7.01 15.91
CA GLU A 83 11.81 -7.56 14.59
C GLU A 83 10.91 -6.59 13.82
N MET A 84 11.28 -6.27 12.58
CA MET A 84 10.42 -5.49 11.68
C MET A 84 9.22 -6.33 11.23
N ARG A 85 8.09 -5.65 11.03
CA ARG A 85 6.86 -6.29 10.56
C ARG A 85 7.06 -6.96 9.20
N GLY A 86 7.67 -6.24 8.27
CA GLY A 86 8.03 -6.74 6.95
C GLY A 86 6.87 -6.81 5.96
N PHE A 87 7.20 -6.87 4.66
CA PHE A 87 6.25 -6.83 3.55
C PHE A 87 5.23 -7.97 3.58
N GLU A 88 5.68 -9.21 3.83
CA GLU A 88 4.80 -10.40 3.84
C GLU A 88 3.62 -10.23 4.82
N ARG A 89 3.89 -9.72 6.03
CA ARG A 89 2.85 -9.48 7.04
C ARG A 89 1.95 -8.31 6.68
N VAL A 90 2.45 -7.30 5.96
CA VAL A 90 1.65 -6.19 5.41
C VAL A 90 0.69 -6.70 4.36
N HIS A 91 1.17 -7.47 3.38
CA HIS A 91 0.34 -8.02 2.33
C HIS A 91 -0.76 -8.92 2.90
N GLU A 92 -0.42 -9.74 3.89
CA GLU A 92 -1.40 -10.65 4.48
C GLU A 92 -2.51 -9.91 5.24
N ILE A 93 -2.21 -8.89 6.05
CA ILE A 93 -3.28 -8.14 6.73
C ILE A 93 -4.18 -7.37 5.76
N ILE A 94 -3.60 -6.81 4.69
CA ILE A 94 -4.39 -6.14 3.65
C ILE A 94 -5.33 -7.17 3.02
N ARG A 95 -4.80 -8.31 2.59
CA ARG A 95 -5.57 -9.40 1.97
C ARG A 95 -6.69 -9.90 2.88
N GLN A 96 -6.43 -10.09 4.16
CA GLN A 96 -7.45 -10.53 5.14
C GLN A 96 -8.58 -9.50 5.30
N GLY A 97 -8.24 -8.21 5.47
CA GLY A 97 -9.25 -7.16 5.56
C GLY A 97 -10.06 -7.00 4.28
N CYS A 98 -9.44 -7.25 3.11
CA CYS A 98 -10.13 -7.28 1.83
C CYS A 98 -11.12 -8.46 1.72
N LEU A 99 -10.69 -9.67 2.07
CA LEU A 99 -11.52 -10.88 2.05
C LEU A 99 -12.68 -10.81 3.04
N ALA A 100 -12.49 -10.13 4.17
CA ALA A 100 -13.56 -9.87 5.13
C ALA A 100 -14.60 -8.84 4.63
N GLY A 101 -14.40 -8.24 3.45
CA GLY A 101 -15.34 -7.28 2.87
C GLY A 101 -15.39 -5.95 3.60
N LEU A 102 -14.33 -5.59 4.35
CA LEU A 102 -14.29 -4.34 5.12
C LEU A 102 -14.42 -3.13 4.20
N SER A 103 -15.14 -2.09 4.61
CA SER A 103 -15.12 -0.80 3.90
C SER A 103 -13.71 -0.21 3.87
N SER A 104 -13.42 0.74 2.99
CA SER A 104 -12.08 1.37 2.92
C SER A 104 -11.64 1.95 4.27
N ARG A 105 -12.58 2.58 5.00
CA ARG A 105 -12.31 3.11 6.34
C ARG A 105 -12.01 2.00 7.35
N ALA A 106 -12.85 0.97 7.40
CA ALA A 106 -12.67 -0.15 8.31
C ALA A 106 -11.39 -0.95 8.00
N LEU A 107 -10.97 -1.01 6.73
CA LEU A 107 -9.70 -1.60 6.34
C LEU A 107 -8.50 -0.80 6.84
N ILE A 108 -8.54 0.53 6.74
CA ILE A 108 -7.50 1.41 7.30
C ILE A 108 -7.42 1.24 8.82
N ASP A 109 -8.56 1.25 9.51
CA ASP A 109 -8.62 1.07 10.96
C ASP A 109 -8.07 -0.31 11.35
N PHE A 110 -8.49 -1.38 10.66
CA PHE A 110 -7.98 -2.74 10.87
C PHE A 110 -6.46 -2.84 10.66
N ILE A 111 -5.92 -2.26 9.58
CA ILE A 111 -4.48 -2.27 9.32
C ILE A 111 -3.72 -1.54 10.43
N THR A 112 -4.23 -0.40 10.87
CA THR A 112 -3.62 0.42 11.92
C THR A 112 -3.64 -0.30 13.26
N ASP A 113 -4.75 -0.93 13.61
CA ASP A 113 -4.89 -1.74 14.84
C ASP A 113 -3.92 -2.93 14.84
N GLN A 114 -3.77 -3.62 13.70
CA GLN A 114 -2.80 -4.71 13.56
C GLN A 114 -1.36 -4.25 13.71
N VAL A 115 -1.05 -3.00 13.37
CA VAL A 115 0.29 -2.43 13.59
C VAL A 115 0.50 -2.08 15.05
N HIS A 116 -0.48 -1.45 15.70
CA HIS A 116 -0.42 -1.15 17.13
C HIS A 116 -0.29 -2.43 17.98
N GLU A 117 -1.03 -3.48 17.63
CA GLU A 117 -0.92 -4.78 18.30
C GLU A 117 0.48 -5.38 18.12
N PHE A 118 1.07 -5.23 16.94
CA PHE A 118 2.42 -5.72 16.64
C PHE A 118 3.52 -4.95 17.40
N THR A 119 3.39 -3.62 17.52
CA THR A 119 4.40 -2.78 18.21
C THR A 119 4.25 -2.82 19.73
N GLY A 120 3.07 -3.14 20.25
CA GLY A 120 2.77 -3.14 21.67
C GLY A 120 2.94 -1.73 22.28
N ASP A 121 3.59 -1.65 23.44
CA ASP A 121 3.84 -0.36 24.12
C ASP A 121 4.89 0.53 23.41
N ARG A 122 5.51 0.05 22.33
CA ARG A 122 6.43 0.87 21.51
C ARG A 122 5.64 1.70 20.50
N SER A 123 6.09 2.93 20.27
CA SER A 123 5.69 3.68 19.09
C SER A 123 6.14 2.96 17.81
N SER A 124 5.40 3.11 16.70
CA SER A 124 5.77 2.60 15.37
C SER A 124 7.18 2.98 14.93
N GLY A 125 7.77 4.03 15.51
CA GLY A 125 9.14 4.47 15.26
C GLY A 125 9.23 5.47 14.10
N ASP A 126 8.25 5.44 13.20
CA ASP A 126 8.11 6.33 12.06
C ASP A 126 6.62 6.68 11.78
N ASP A 127 6.39 7.65 10.89
CA ASP A 127 5.08 8.12 10.45
C ASP A 127 4.36 7.05 9.60
N LEU A 128 3.13 6.72 10.00
CA LEU A 128 2.30 5.74 9.32
C LEU A 128 1.25 6.44 8.43
N THR A 129 1.37 6.25 7.12
CA THR A 129 0.38 6.69 6.14
C THR A 129 -0.17 5.49 5.38
N CYS A 130 -1.50 5.40 5.24
CA CYS A 130 -2.19 4.37 4.48
C CYS A 130 -3.35 4.97 3.69
N LEU A 131 -3.45 4.62 2.41
CA LEU A 131 -4.50 5.03 1.49
C LEU A 131 -5.12 3.79 0.87
N VAL A 132 -6.46 3.76 0.84
CA VAL A 132 -7.23 2.66 0.23
C VAL A 132 -8.17 3.23 -0.82
N LEU A 133 -7.95 2.85 -2.07
CA LEU A 133 -8.90 3.04 -3.16
C LEU A 133 -9.71 1.74 -3.33
N HIS A 134 -11.03 1.86 -3.48
CA HIS A 134 -11.93 0.71 -3.64
C HIS A 134 -12.85 0.96 -4.84
N ALA A 135 -12.85 0.02 -5.79
CA ALA A 135 -13.77 0.02 -6.91
C ALA A 135 -15.15 -0.49 -6.47
N LEU A 136 -16.17 0.36 -6.57
CA LEU A 136 -17.55 0.02 -6.27
C LEU A 136 -18.26 -0.50 -7.53
#